data_AF-A0A291W4M4-F1
#
_entry.id   AF-A0A291W4M4-F1
#
_cell.length_a   1.000
_cell.length_b   1.000
_cell.length_c   1.000
_cell.angle_alpha   90.00
_cell.angle_beta   90.00
_cell.angle_gamma   90.00
#
_symmetry.space_group_name_H-M   'P 1'
#
loop_
_entity.id
_entity.type
_entity.pdbx_description
1 polymer ?
#
loop_
_entity_poly.entity_id
_entity_poly.type
_entity_poly.pdbx_seq_one_letter_code
_entity_poly.pdbx_strand_id
1 'polypeptide(L)'
;MWRALAAIAADQQHRFPTLTAQQVLHELATTAHKSGIHLYPPPDTITAHCNCPHQHHLCQHTAATLHHYANCLDTEPLNLLLLRGHFPTRFFSTLSPNPSPPPTPPATIDALAVFAHAIQAAALPPLPSPSSLRTDLHVKPFTRICHGFDSYGRLSSSVQAHSVSLLSLLGLKFQKVEPRK
;
A
#
# COMPACT_ATOMS: atom_id res chain seq x y z
N MET A 1 -13.95 16.70 10.70
CA MET A 1 -13.03 15.67 11.23
C MET A 1 -11.80 15.48 10.34
N TRP A 2 -11.88 14.93 9.12
CA TRP A 2 -10.71 14.76 8.22
C TRP A 2 -9.97 16.06 7.84
N ARG A 3 -10.67 17.19 7.72
CA ARG A 3 -10.02 18.50 7.53
C ARG A 3 -9.15 18.93 8.72
N ALA A 4 -9.53 18.55 9.94
CA ALA A 4 -8.73 18.82 11.14
C ALA A 4 -7.46 17.97 11.15
N LEU A 5 -7.56 16.69 10.75
CA LEU A 5 -6.39 15.85 10.53
C LEU A 5 -5.45 16.46 9.47
N ALA A 6 -5.99 16.88 8.33
CA ALA A 6 -5.18 17.53 7.30
C ALA A 6 -4.51 18.82 7.82
N ALA A 7 -5.21 19.64 8.59
CA ALA A 7 -4.64 20.84 9.19
C ALA A 7 -3.48 20.54 10.16
N ILE A 8 -3.62 19.52 11.02
CA ILE A 8 -2.55 19.14 11.96
C ILE A 8 -1.40 18.45 11.22
N ALA A 9 -1.69 17.60 10.23
CA ALA A 9 -0.67 16.97 9.41
C ALA A 9 0.10 17.98 8.53
N ALA A 10 -0.52 19.10 8.16
CA ALA A 10 0.14 20.17 7.41
C ALA A 10 1.24 20.86 8.24
N ASP A 11 1.07 20.99 9.56
CA ASP A 11 2.12 21.51 10.45
C ASP A 11 3.37 20.61 10.44
N GLN A 12 3.15 19.29 10.34
CA GLN A 12 4.21 18.28 10.34
C GLN A 12 4.73 17.87 8.95
N GLN A 13 4.21 18.48 7.88
CA GLN A 13 4.48 18.05 6.51
C GLN A 13 5.96 18.06 6.13
N HIS A 14 6.74 18.94 6.77
CA HIS A 14 8.17 19.09 6.55
C HIS A 14 8.98 17.83 6.94
N ARG A 15 8.42 16.94 7.78
CA ARG A 15 9.05 15.69 8.21
C ARG A 15 8.84 14.54 7.21
N PHE A 16 7.76 14.57 6.41
CA PHE A 16 7.38 13.44 5.55
C PHE A 16 8.40 13.03 4.48
N PRO A 17 9.17 13.94 3.83
CA PRO A 17 10.14 13.55 2.81
C PRO A 17 11.25 12.62 3.30
N THR A 18 11.55 12.62 4.59
CA THR A 18 12.59 11.78 5.21
C THR A 18 12.05 10.41 5.66
N LEU A 19 10.73 10.22 5.62
CA LEU A 19 10.06 9.05 6.17
C LEU A 19 9.68 8.07 5.06
N THR A 20 9.72 6.78 5.40
CA THR A 20 9.09 5.74 4.58
C THR A 20 7.57 5.87 4.63
N ALA A 21 6.87 5.32 3.63
CA ALA A 21 5.40 5.37 3.58
C ALA A 21 4.73 4.80 4.85
N GLN A 22 5.33 3.77 5.46
CA GLN A 22 4.86 3.16 6.71
C GLN A 22 5.03 4.11 7.91
N GLN A 23 6.16 4.82 7.97
CA GLN A 23 6.41 5.82 9.01
C GLN A 23 5.48 7.05 8.85
N VAL A 24 5.24 7.49 7.61
CA VAL A 24 4.25 8.54 7.32
C VAL A 24 2.86 8.11 7.78
N LEU A 25 2.44 6.89 7.44
CA LEU A 25 1.15 6.37 7.89
C LEU A 25 1.05 6.32 9.42
N HIS A 26 2.13 5.92 10.10
CA HIS A 26 2.17 5.91 11.56
C HIS A 26 2.00 7.30 12.17
N GLU A 27 2.74 8.31 11.69
CA GLU A 27 2.61 9.71 12.15
C GLU A 27 1.21 10.28 11.85
N LEU A 28 0.61 9.91 10.71
CA LEU A 28 -0.78 10.25 10.43
C LEU A 28 -1.75 9.57 11.40
N ALA A 29 -1.53 8.29 11.72
CA ALA A 29 -2.36 7.52 12.65
C ALA A 29 -2.31 8.08 14.08
N THR A 30 -1.13 8.48 14.56
CA THR A 30 -0.98 9.12 15.88
C THR A 30 -1.67 10.48 15.91
N THR A 31 -1.55 11.26 14.84
CA THR A 31 -2.22 12.56 14.69
C THR A 31 -3.75 12.42 14.59
N ALA A 32 -4.21 11.42 13.85
CA ALA A 32 -5.62 11.07 13.72
C ALA A 32 -6.20 10.68 15.09
N HIS A 33 -5.49 9.85 15.85
CA HIS A 33 -5.93 9.45 17.18
C HIS A 33 -6.10 10.66 18.12
N LYS A 34 -5.16 11.61 18.11
CA LYS A 34 -5.26 12.87 18.88
C LYS A 34 -6.46 13.74 18.48
N SER A 35 -6.95 13.59 17.25
CA SER A 35 -8.13 14.29 16.72
C SER A 35 -9.42 13.47 16.76
N GLY A 36 -9.42 12.32 17.47
CA GLY A 36 -10.58 11.43 17.61
C GLY A 36 -10.89 10.59 16.37
N ILE A 37 -9.94 10.49 15.43
CA ILE A 37 -10.06 9.70 14.21
C ILE A 37 -9.27 8.41 14.35
N HIS A 38 -9.97 7.28 14.26
CA HIS A 38 -9.32 5.98 14.07
C HIS A 38 -9.05 5.77 12.57
N LEU A 39 -7.78 5.86 12.20
CA LEU A 39 -7.29 5.62 10.84
C LEU A 39 -7.36 4.13 10.50
N TYR A 40 -6.84 3.30 11.41
CA TYR A 40 -6.99 1.84 11.33
C TYR A 40 -8.40 1.43 11.76
N PRO A 41 -9.06 0.54 10.99
CA PRO A 41 -10.31 -0.05 11.43
C PRO A 41 -10.07 -0.83 12.74
N PRO A 42 -11.00 -0.76 13.71
CA PRO A 42 -10.96 -1.67 14.83
C PRO A 42 -11.03 -3.12 14.34
N PRO A 43 -10.41 -4.06 15.06
CA PRO A 43 -10.38 -5.48 14.70
C PRO A 43 -11.76 -6.04 14.31
N ASP A 44 -12.81 -5.62 15.01
CA ASP A 44 -14.16 -6.18 14.85
C ASP A 44 -15.00 -5.54 13.73
N THR A 45 -14.42 -4.63 12.94
CA THR A 45 -15.17 -3.83 11.96
C THR A 45 -15.01 -4.26 10.52
N ILE A 46 -14.04 -5.13 10.22
CA ILE A 46 -13.83 -5.61 8.85
C ILE A 46 -14.71 -6.83 8.63
N THR A 47 -15.70 -6.66 7.75
CA THR A 47 -16.59 -7.74 7.29
C THR A 47 -16.35 -7.98 5.81
N ALA A 48 -16.21 -9.25 5.40
CA ALA A 48 -16.10 -9.61 4.00
C ALA A 48 -17.14 -10.67 3.63
N HIS A 49 -17.77 -10.50 2.48
CA HIS A 49 -18.95 -11.27 2.06
C HIS A 49 -18.73 -11.84 0.66
N CYS A 50 -19.17 -13.07 0.47
CA CYS A 50 -19.13 -13.76 -0.81
C CYS A 50 -20.47 -14.48 -1.01
N ASN A 51 -21.03 -14.42 -2.23
CA ASN A 51 -22.29 -15.10 -2.58
C ASN A 51 -22.07 -16.56 -3.05
N CYS A 52 -20.95 -17.18 -2.67
CA CYS A 52 -20.67 -18.57 -3.05
C CYS A 52 -21.50 -19.55 -2.21
N PRO A 53 -21.87 -20.73 -2.75
CA PRO A 53 -22.72 -21.71 -2.06
C PRO A 53 -22.03 -22.46 -0.90
N HIS A 54 -20.81 -22.08 -0.50
CA HIS A 54 -20.09 -22.74 0.59
C HIS A 54 -20.71 -22.46 1.97
N GLN A 55 -20.65 -23.46 2.85
CA GLN A 55 -21.28 -23.42 4.17
C GLN A 55 -20.38 -22.83 5.28
N HIS A 56 -19.11 -22.56 4.99
CA HIS A 56 -18.18 -21.99 5.97
C HIS A 56 -18.34 -20.47 6.10
N HIS A 57 -18.21 -19.95 7.33
CA HIS A 57 -18.23 -18.51 7.62
C HIS A 57 -17.12 -17.72 6.88
N LEU A 58 -16.00 -18.38 6.60
CA LEU A 58 -14.92 -17.87 5.75
C LEU A 58 -14.70 -18.83 4.59
N CYS A 59 -15.19 -18.48 3.40
CA CYS A 59 -14.89 -19.25 2.19
C CYS A 59 -13.52 -18.87 1.63
N GLN A 60 -12.97 -19.70 0.74
CA GLN A 60 -11.66 -19.47 0.11
C GLN A 60 -11.60 -18.14 -0.65
N HIS A 61 -12.70 -17.68 -1.23
CA HIS A 61 -12.74 -16.40 -1.95
C HIS A 61 -12.61 -15.23 -0.99
N THR A 62 -13.42 -15.22 0.08
CA THR A 62 -13.32 -14.20 1.13
C THR A 62 -11.93 -14.18 1.75
N ALA A 63 -11.35 -15.35 2.03
CA ALA A 63 -9.98 -15.46 2.54
C ALA A 63 -8.94 -14.91 1.55
N ALA A 64 -9.03 -15.27 0.27
CA ALA A 64 -8.13 -14.78 -0.78
C ALA A 64 -8.24 -13.27 -0.95
N THR A 65 -9.45 -12.71 -0.95
CA THR A 65 -9.68 -11.27 -1.04
C THR A 65 -9.10 -10.53 0.17
N LEU A 66 -9.33 -11.03 1.39
CA LEU A 66 -8.76 -10.42 2.60
C LEU A 66 -7.23 -10.47 2.59
N HIS A 67 -6.65 -11.59 2.17
CA HIS A 67 -5.21 -11.73 2.05
C HIS A 67 -4.63 -10.76 1.01
N HIS A 68 -5.32 -10.59 -0.13
CA HIS A 68 -4.92 -9.62 -1.14
C HIS A 68 -4.93 -8.18 -0.58
N TYR A 69 -5.99 -7.78 0.13
CA TYR A 69 -6.04 -6.47 0.76
C TYR A 69 -4.95 -6.28 1.83
N ALA A 70 -4.69 -7.29 2.65
CA ALA A 70 -3.60 -7.25 3.62
C ALA A 70 -2.25 -7.02 2.93
N ASN A 71 -1.95 -7.81 1.88
CA ASN A 71 -0.73 -7.66 1.11
C ASN A 71 -0.62 -6.28 0.44
N CYS A 72 -1.72 -5.73 -0.09
CA CYS A 72 -1.72 -4.37 -0.64
C CYS A 72 -1.39 -3.30 0.42
N LEU A 73 -1.87 -3.45 1.65
CA LEU A 73 -1.54 -2.53 2.74
C LEU A 73 -0.12 -2.72 3.27
N ASP A 74 0.41 -3.95 3.24
CA ASP A 74 1.80 -4.21 3.62
C ASP A 74 2.79 -3.58 2.61
N THR A 75 2.46 -3.61 1.31
CA THR A 75 3.30 -3.04 0.25
C THR A 75 3.11 -1.53 0.08
N GLU A 76 1.86 -1.06 0.17
CA GLU A 76 1.48 0.34 -0.06
C GLU A 76 0.59 0.84 1.09
N PRO A 77 1.19 1.16 2.25
CA PRO A 77 0.45 1.44 3.48
C PRO A 77 -0.49 2.66 3.36
N LEU A 78 -0.12 3.65 2.54
CA LEU A 78 -0.95 4.83 2.31
C LEU A 78 -2.28 4.52 1.59
N ASN A 79 -2.44 3.33 1.00
CA ASN A 79 -3.73 2.86 0.47
C ASN A 79 -4.80 2.69 1.56
N LEU A 80 -4.43 2.70 2.85
CA LEU A 80 -5.41 2.83 3.94
C LEU A 80 -6.27 4.09 3.78
N LEU A 81 -5.71 5.20 3.27
CA LEU A 81 -6.49 6.41 3.00
C LEU A 81 -7.58 6.15 1.94
N LEU A 82 -7.28 5.35 0.91
CA LEU A 82 -8.27 4.97 -0.11
C LEU A 82 -9.42 4.18 0.48
N LEU A 83 -9.13 3.23 1.37
CA LEU A 83 -10.16 2.48 2.10
C LEU A 83 -11.04 3.39 2.98
N ARG A 84 -10.51 4.56 3.38
CA ARG A 84 -11.25 5.60 4.11
C ARG A 84 -11.89 6.65 3.20
N GLY A 85 -11.86 6.46 1.88
CA GLY A 85 -12.48 7.35 0.89
C GLY A 85 -11.62 8.55 0.48
N HIS A 86 -10.33 8.54 0.80
CA HIS A 86 -9.39 9.63 0.53
C HIS A 86 -8.26 9.17 -0.39
N PHE A 87 -8.15 9.80 -1.56
CA PHE A 87 -6.99 9.58 -2.44
C PHE A 87 -5.72 10.12 -1.77
N PRO A 88 -4.65 9.32 -1.64
CA PRO A 88 -3.39 9.75 -1.01
C PRO A 88 -2.87 11.04 -1.64
N THR A 89 -2.80 11.10 -2.97
CA THR A 89 -2.33 12.28 -3.71
C THR A 89 -3.14 13.53 -3.39
N ARG A 90 -4.47 13.40 -3.31
CA ARG A 90 -5.37 14.52 -2.97
C ARG A 90 -5.23 14.93 -1.51
N PHE A 91 -5.02 13.98 -0.61
CA PHE A 91 -4.81 14.26 0.80
C PHE A 91 -3.50 15.03 1.01
N PHE A 92 -2.39 14.53 0.47
CA PHE A 92 -1.08 15.18 0.61
C PHE A 92 -0.99 16.53 -0.12
N SER A 93 -1.70 16.72 -1.23
CA SER A 93 -1.77 18.04 -1.89
C SER A 93 -2.47 19.10 -1.03
N THR A 94 -3.37 18.71 -0.12
CA THR A 94 -3.96 19.65 0.83
C THR A 94 -3.03 20.06 1.97
N LEU A 95 -1.94 19.32 2.18
CA LEU A 95 -0.98 19.62 3.25
C LEU A 95 -0.01 20.72 2.84
N SER A 96 0.29 20.85 1.55
CA SER A 96 1.13 21.90 0.99
C SER A 96 0.25 23.01 0.39
N PRO A 97 -0.14 24.05 1.16
CA PRO A 97 -1.00 25.13 0.67
C PRO A 97 -0.31 26.01 -0.38
N ASN A 98 1.01 25.90 -0.51
CA ASN A 98 1.80 26.56 -1.52
C ASN A 98 2.65 25.49 -2.19
N PRO A 99 2.20 24.87 -3.30
CA PRO A 99 3.14 24.12 -4.13
C PRO A 99 4.24 25.11 -4.46
N SER A 100 5.45 24.89 -3.94
CA SER A 100 6.59 25.69 -4.35
C SER A 100 6.51 25.74 -5.88
N PRO A 101 6.44 26.94 -6.50
CA PRO A 101 6.46 27.00 -7.94
C PRO A 101 7.62 26.12 -8.41
N PRO A 102 7.45 25.34 -9.49
CA PRO A 102 8.56 24.55 -10.02
C PRO A 102 9.76 25.47 -10.04
N PRO A 103 10.93 25.05 -9.50
CA PRO A 103 12.08 25.94 -9.41
C PRO A 103 12.21 26.62 -10.76
N THR A 104 12.07 27.95 -10.78
CA THR A 104 12.21 28.72 -12.02
C THR A 104 13.53 28.22 -12.59
N PRO A 105 13.55 27.62 -13.79
CA PRO A 105 14.78 27.05 -14.29
C PRO A 105 15.82 28.16 -14.18
N PRO A 106 16.95 27.94 -13.49
CA PRO A 106 18.00 28.95 -13.44
C PRO A 106 18.28 29.35 -14.88
N ALA A 107 18.43 30.66 -15.12
CA ALA A 107 18.58 31.27 -16.45
C ALA A 107 19.28 30.30 -17.41
N THR A 108 18.59 29.94 -18.50
CA THR A 108 18.89 28.84 -19.44
C THR A 108 20.35 28.42 -19.39
N ILE A 109 20.66 27.52 -18.46
CA ILE A 109 22.00 26.95 -18.41
C ILE A 109 22.07 25.99 -19.58
N ASP A 110 23.12 26.10 -20.40
CA ASP A 110 23.34 25.14 -21.47
C ASP A 110 23.57 23.76 -20.84
N ALA A 111 22.50 22.96 -20.84
CA ALA A 111 22.49 21.63 -20.25
C ALA A 111 23.55 20.72 -20.90
N LEU A 112 23.88 20.96 -22.17
CA LEU A 112 24.93 20.23 -22.87
C LEU A 112 26.31 20.59 -22.31
N ALA A 113 26.57 21.87 -22.05
CA ALA A 113 27.83 22.34 -21.48
C ALA A 113 28.03 21.85 -20.04
N VAL A 114 26.98 21.88 -19.21
CA VAL A 114 27.03 21.36 -17.82
C VAL A 114 27.25 19.86 -17.82
N PHE A 115 26.52 19.14 -18.67
CA PHE A 115 26.68 17.69 -18.80
C PHE A 115 28.10 17.35 -19.24
N ALA A 116 28.61 17.98 -20.31
CA ALA A 116 29.96 17.78 -20.81
C ALA A 116 31.02 18.02 -19.73
N HIS A 117 30.91 19.12 -18.97
CA HIS A 117 31.83 19.42 -17.87
C HIS A 117 31.78 18.36 -16.76
N ALA A 118 30.59 17.87 -16.41
CA ALA A 118 30.41 16.84 -15.39
C ALA A 118 31.01 15.48 -15.79
N ILE A 119 30.88 15.06 -17.05
CA ILE A 119 31.50 13.81 -17.53
C ILE A 119 33.01 13.96 -17.73
N GLN A 120 33.49 15.16 -18.09
CA GLN A 120 34.93 15.42 -18.19
C GLN A 120 35.62 15.30 -16.82
N ALA A 121 34.91 15.70 -15.75
CA ALA A 121 35.40 15.61 -14.37
C ALA A 121 35.24 14.19 -13.77
N ALA A 122 34.32 13.37 -14.29
CA ALA A 122 34.07 12.02 -13.82
C ALA A 122 34.74 10.98 -14.74
N ALA A 123 35.89 10.45 -14.33
CA ALA A 123 36.39 9.21 -14.92
C ALA A 123 35.40 8.08 -14.58
N LEU A 124 34.44 7.81 -15.48
CA LEU A 124 33.44 6.77 -15.29
C LEU A 124 34.13 5.40 -15.29
N PRO A 125 33.80 4.50 -14.33
CA PRO A 125 34.27 3.13 -14.39
C PRO A 125 33.76 2.45 -15.67
N PRO A 126 34.52 1.49 -16.25
CA PRO A 126 34.10 0.80 -17.45
C PRO A 126 32.76 0.12 -17.22
N LEU A 127 31.83 0.32 -18.17
CA LEU A 127 30.50 -0.28 -18.10
C LEU A 127 30.63 -1.81 -18.02
N PRO A 128 29.89 -2.48 -17.12
CA PRO A 128 29.85 -3.93 -17.08
C PRO A 128 29.28 -4.47 -18.39
N SER A 129 29.80 -5.61 -18.85
CA SER A 129 29.38 -6.22 -20.10
C SER A 129 27.86 -6.52 -20.09
N PRO A 130 27.16 -6.33 -21.23
CA PRO A 130 25.69 -6.48 -21.30
C PRO A 130 25.20 -7.88 -20.94
N SER A 131 26.06 -8.89 -21.03
CA SER A 131 25.78 -10.27 -20.62
C SER A 131 25.59 -10.43 -19.10
N SER A 132 26.01 -9.44 -18.31
CA SER A 132 25.92 -9.44 -16.84
C SER A 132 24.60 -8.83 -16.32
N LEU A 133 23.86 -8.13 -17.19
CA LEU A 133 22.66 -7.36 -16.83
C LEU A 133 21.34 -8.12 -17.06
N ARG A 134 21.37 -9.34 -17.61
CA ARG A 134 20.17 -10.06 -18.04
C ARG A 134 19.72 -11.19 -17.12
N THR A 135 20.31 -11.33 -15.93
CA THR A 135 20.03 -12.48 -15.05
C THR A 135 19.19 -12.14 -13.81
N ASP A 136 19.10 -10.87 -13.41
CA ASP A 136 18.50 -10.47 -12.13
C ASP A 136 17.23 -9.60 -12.21
N LEU A 137 16.62 -9.45 -13.38
CA LEU A 137 15.21 -9.03 -13.44
C LEU A 137 14.32 -10.28 -13.36
N HIS A 138 14.18 -10.83 -12.15
CA HIS A 138 13.06 -11.71 -11.84
C HIS A 138 11.77 -10.86 -11.75
N VAL A 139 11.32 -10.32 -12.87
CA VAL A 139 9.98 -9.78 -13.01
C VAL A 139 9.05 -10.99 -12.91
N LYS A 140 8.43 -11.21 -11.74
CA LYS A 140 7.33 -12.16 -11.65
C LYS A 140 6.26 -11.68 -12.64
N PRO A 141 5.97 -12.44 -13.71
CA PRO A 141 4.89 -12.06 -14.61
C PRO A 141 3.61 -12.00 -13.79
N PHE A 142 2.88 -10.90 -13.91
CA PHE A 142 1.53 -10.72 -13.34
C PHE A 142 0.53 -11.76 -13.90
N THR A 143 0.93 -12.55 -14.89
CA THR A 143 0.12 -13.54 -15.58
C THR A 143 0.53 -14.98 -15.23
N ARG A 144 0.30 -15.40 -13.98
CA ARG A 144 0.09 -16.82 -13.65
C ARG A 144 -0.67 -16.99 -12.32
N ILE A 145 -1.96 -16.69 -12.29
CA ILE A 145 -2.83 -17.03 -11.14
C ILE A 145 -3.87 -18.11 -11.48
N CYS A 146 -4.10 -18.46 -12.75
CA CYS A 146 -5.26 -19.31 -13.08
C CYS A 146 -4.98 -20.80 -13.37
N HIS A 147 -3.76 -21.33 -13.21
CA HIS A 147 -3.46 -22.72 -13.62
C HIS A 147 -3.12 -23.72 -12.51
N GLY A 148 -3.53 -23.47 -11.26
CA GLY A 148 -3.30 -24.43 -10.18
C GLY A 148 -4.43 -24.45 -9.18
N PHE A 149 -5.65 -24.84 -9.60
CA PHE A 149 -6.81 -24.92 -8.71
C PHE A 149 -7.06 -26.31 -8.08
N ASP A 150 -6.32 -27.36 -8.49
CA ASP A 150 -6.64 -28.74 -8.06
C ASP A 150 -5.97 -29.21 -6.76
N SER A 151 -5.04 -28.44 -6.19
CA SER A 151 -4.24 -28.87 -5.03
C SER A 151 -4.69 -28.30 -3.67
N TYR A 152 -5.70 -27.42 -3.62
CA TYR A 152 -6.16 -26.77 -2.38
C TYR A 152 -7.00 -27.65 -1.44
N GLY A 153 -7.53 -28.78 -1.92
CA GLY A 153 -8.40 -29.65 -1.12
C GLY A 153 -7.73 -30.22 0.15
N ARG A 154 -6.42 -30.50 0.10
CA ARG A 154 -5.69 -31.18 1.19
C ARG A 154 -5.02 -30.25 2.21
N LEU A 155 -4.76 -28.99 1.85
CA LEU A 155 -4.24 -27.97 2.77
C LEU A 155 -5.35 -27.26 3.56
N SER A 156 -6.61 -27.38 3.11
CA SER A 156 -7.75 -26.65 3.69
C SER A 156 -8.00 -26.99 5.16
N SER A 157 -7.89 -28.26 5.59
CA SER A 157 -8.21 -28.63 6.97
C SER A 157 -7.22 -28.07 8.01
N SER A 158 -5.92 -28.07 7.71
CA SER A 158 -4.88 -27.56 8.62
C SER A 158 -4.80 -26.04 8.63
N VAL A 159 -4.97 -25.39 7.47
CA VAL A 159 -4.98 -23.93 7.34
C VAL A 159 -6.27 -23.33 7.90
N GLN A 160 -7.43 -24.00 7.76
CA GLN A 160 -8.70 -23.54 8.31
C GLN A 160 -8.71 -23.61 9.86
N ALA A 161 -8.05 -24.60 10.47
CA ALA A 161 -7.89 -24.66 11.93
C ALA A 161 -6.98 -23.54 12.48
N HIS A 162 -5.83 -23.27 11.83
CA HIS A 162 -4.90 -22.24 12.29
C HIS A 162 -5.37 -20.80 11.96
N SER A 163 -6.02 -20.59 10.82
CA SER A 163 -6.52 -19.28 10.40
C SER A 163 -7.73 -18.83 11.20
N VAL A 164 -8.66 -19.71 11.58
CA VAL A 164 -9.81 -19.34 12.42
C VAL A 164 -9.35 -18.93 13.85
N SER A 165 -8.28 -19.55 14.36
CA SER A 165 -7.65 -19.17 15.64
C SER A 165 -6.96 -17.79 15.57
N LEU A 166 -6.20 -17.52 14.51
CA LEU A 166 -5.52 -16.22 14.34
C LEU A 166 -6.49 -15.07 13.97
N LEU A 167 -7.53 -15.35 13.20
CA LEU A 167 -8.54 -14.35 12.82
C LEU A 167 -9.50 -14.04 13.99
N SER A 168 -9.74 -14.99 14.91
CA SER A 168 -10.45 -14.72 16.17
C SER A 168 -9.61 -13.87 17.14
N LEU A 169 -8.28 -14.05 17.17
CA LEU A 169 -7.36 -13.19 17.93
C LEU A 169 -7.31 -11.75 17.38
N LEU A 170 -7.65 -11.57 16.10
CA LEU A 170 -7.77 -10.28 15.44
C LEU A 170 -9.22 -9.72 15.45
N GLY A 171 -10.16 -10.35 16.18
CA GLY A 171 -11.52 -9.84 16.41
C GLY A 171 -12.45 -9.77 15.19
N LEU A 172 -12.01 -10.25 14.02
CA LEU A 172 -12.73 -10.13 12.76
C LEU A 172 -14.03 -10.94 12.76
N LYS A 173 -15.17 -10.29 12.49
CA LYS A 173 -16.49 -10.94 12.40
C LYS A 173 -16.83 -11.31 10.96
N PHE A 174 -17.14 -12.59 10.73
CA PHE A 174 -17.60 -13.09 9.44
C PHE A 174 -19.10 -13.40 9.50
N GLN A 175 -19.88 -12.67 8.72
CA GLN A 175 -21.33 -12.90 8.61
C GLN A 175 -21.66 -13.45 7.23
N LYS A 176 -22.39 -14.57 7.22
CA LYS A 176 -22.95 -15.15 5.99
C LYS A 176 -24.17 -14.32 5.60
N VAL A 177 -24.16 -13.78 4.38
CA VAL A 177 -25.34 -13.14 3.80
C VAL A 177 -26.13 -14.23 3.07
N GLU A 178 -27.35 -14.51 3.52
CA GLU A 178 -28.25 -15.40 2.78
C GLU A 178 -28.70 -14.73 1.47
N PRO A 179 -28.77 -15.48 0.36
CA PRO A 179 -29.22 -14.92 -0.91
C PRO A 179 -30.67 -14.44 -0.75
N ARG A 180 -30.93 -13.17 -1.13
CA ARG A 180 -32.31 -12.71 -1.28
C ARG A 180 -32.99 -13.56 -2.36
N LYS A 181 -34.08 -14.22 -1.98
CA LYS A 181 -35.00 -14.92 -2.88
C LYS A 181 -35.60 -13.97 -3.91
#